data_AF-F8PM29-F1
#
_entry.id   AF-F8PM29-F1
#
_cell.length_a   1.000
_cell.length_b   1.000
_cell.length_c   1.000
_cell.angle_alpha   90.00
_cell.angle_beta   90.00
_cell.angle_gamma   90.00
#
_symmetry.space_group_name_H-M   'P 1'
#
loop_
_entity.id
_entity.type
_entity.pdbx_description
1 polymer ?
#
loop_
_entity_poly.entity_id
_entity_poly.type
_entity_poly.pdbx_seq_one_letter_code
_entity_poly.pdbx_strand_id
1 'polypeptide(L)'
;MSNNENGREYQHSFDTTLDNANPGKCGQSSALELGPRKKLAVQDPLVHHSCHFGRAIHAFCNVQGLIENRIEHMISDQPEEEFIAEGHKEQLVFLDLLKLVVGLEKHLMREDSSEEEIIHIADMFQKGANRARADNTKGIKSAVIDWITPKGQTLLPHIHHNVKAGCSFNHECTGTLLCPAGLDWSNTEIKSKLMNVQTYVSADQWPIVLYANYQYNIKDPWNGLLRSSLLVNAFKRIFTSPSSINQEPKATHSGNTQIHSMQAITKAFIAYVAMKVYFALMSAQVFSCTDLVTDSE
;
A
#
# COMPACT_ATOMS: atom_id res chain seq x y z
N MET A 1 56.81 -15.54 12.94
CA MET A 1 55.77 -15.82 13.97
C MET A 1 55.53 -14.51 14.69
N SER A 2 54.38 -13.93 14.38
CA SER A 2 54.01 -12.55 14.70
C SER A 2 53.66 -12.38 16.17
N ASN A 3 54.17 -11.30 16.76
CA ASN A 3 53.71 -10.75 18.02
C ASN A 3 52.55 -9.79 17.79
N ASN A 4 51.67 -9.79 18.78
CA ASN A 4 50.42 -9.06 18.88
C ASN A 4 50.63 -7.60 19.29
N GLU A 5 49.57 -6.82 19.06
CA GLU A 5 49.18 -5.57 19.75
C GLU A 5 49.94 -4.28 19.44
N ASN A 6 49.31 -3.45 18.61
CA ASN A 6 49.18 -2.02 18.93
C ASN A 6 47.87 -1.48 18.34
N GLY A 7 47.08 -0.86 19.21
CA GLY A 7 45.80 -0.24 18.88
C GLY A 7 45.96 0.93 17.92
N ARG A 8 44.89 1.20 17.17
CA ARG A 8 44.67 2.49 16.54
C ARG A 8 43.16 2.78 16.53
N GLU A 9 42.79 3.75 17.34
CA GLU A 9 41.57 4.55 17.23
C GLU A 9 41.42 5.04 15.79
N TYR A 10 40.25 4.83 15.20
CA TYR A 10 39.85 5.54 13.99
C TYR A 10 39.16 6.83 14.41
N GLN A 11 39.96 7.90 14.58
CA GLN A 11 39.47 9.27 14.56
C GLN A 11 39.03 9.61 13.14
N HIS A 12 37.74 9.88 12.95
CA HIS A 12 37.23 10.42 11.70
C HIS A 12 37.51 11.93 11.69
N SER A 13 38.64 12.32 11.10
CA SER A 13 38.98 13.71 10.81
C SER A 13 38.04 14.24 9.72
N PHE A 14 37.26 15.27 10.05
CA PHE A 14 36.53 16.08 9.08
C PHE A 14 37.52 16.95 8.32
N ASP A 15 37.86 16.56 7.10
CA ASP A 15 38.65 17.40 6.21
C ASP A 15 37.70 18.38 5.49
N THR A 16 37.89 19.66 5.78
CA THR A 16 37.07 20.76 5.24
C THR A 16 37.78 21.28 3.99
N THR A 17 37.41 20.79 2.82
CA THR A 17 37.77 21.45 1.55
C THR A 17 36.91 22.70 1.37
N LEU A 18 37.51 23.84 1.75
CA LEU A 18 37.10 25.18 1.35
C LEU A 18 37.36 25.33 -0.16
N ASP A 19 36.32 25.14 -0.97
CA ASP A 19 36.33 25.57 -2.36
C ASP A 19 36.18 27.09 -2.42
N ASN A 20 37.20 27.74 -2.97
CA ASN A 20 37.27 29.16 -3.26
C ASN A 20 36.13 29.60 -4.19
N ALA A 21 35.12 30.27 -3.64
CA ALA A 21 34.11 30.97 -4.44
C ALA A 21 34.63 32.33 -4.90
N ASN A 22 34.84 32.45 -6.21
CA ASN A 22 35.01 33.72 -6.92
C ASN A 22 33.76 34.62 -6.71
N PRO A 23 33.88 35.88 -6.25
CA PRO A 23 32.73 36.77 -6.15
C PRO A 23 32.48 37.41 -7.53
N GLY A 24 31.74 36.72 -8.39
CA GLY A 24 31.53 37.13 -9.78
C GLY A 24 30.10 36.92 -10.27
N LYS A 25 29.33 38.02 -10.30
CA LYS A 25 28.06 38.24 -11.02
C LYS A 25 26.83 37.48 -10.51
N CYS A 26 26.14 38.10 -9.56
CA CYS A 26 24.70 37.93 -9.37
C CYS A 26 23.99 38.55 -10.59
N GLY A 27 23.84 37.76 -11.66
CA GLY A 27 22.83 38.04 -12.67
C GLY A 27 21.47 37.71 -12.07
N GLN A 28 20.57 38.69 -12.02
CA GLN A 28 19.19 38.46 -11.61
C GLN A 28 18.58 37.43 -12.58
N SER A 29 18.43 36.18 -12.14
CA SER A 29 17.70 35.17 -12.91
C SER A 29 16.27 35.67 -13.10
N SER A 30 15.81 35.68 -14.35
CA SER A 30 14.45 36.14 -14.65
C SER A 30 13.43 35.30 -13.89
N ALA A 31 12.38 35.91 -13.36
CA ALA A 31 11.28 35.18 -12.72
C ALA A 31 10.55 34.22 -13.68
N LEU A 32 10.84 34.31 -14.98
CA LEU A 32 10.31 33.46 -16.04
C LEU A 32 11.31 32.37 -16.49
N GLU A 33 12.51 32.34 -15.92
CA GLU A 33 13.48 31.27 -16.17
C GLU A 33 13.26 30.12 -15.19
N LEU A 34 13.29 28.89 -15.71
CA LEU A 34 13.28 27.70 -14.86
C LEU A 34 14.58 27.68 -14.05
N GLY A 35 14.48 27.96 -12.75
CA GLY A 35 15.60 27.81 -11.83
C GLY A 35 16.15 26.37 -11.83
N PRO A 36 17.36 26.14 -11.28
CA PRO A 36 17.94 24.80 -11.20
C PRO A 36 16.94 23.84 -10.59
N ARG A 37 16.74 22.65 -11.19
CA ARG A 37 15.83 21.63 -10.64
C ARG A 37 16.22 21.40 -9.18
N LYS A 38 15.35 21.81 -8.25
CA LYS A 38 15.50 21.47 -6.83
C LYS A 38 15.66 19.97 -6.74
N LYS A 39 16.76 19.48 -6.14
CA LYS A 39 16.85 18.10 -5.68
C LYS A 39 15.57 17.85 -4.86
N LEU A 40 14.87 16.75 -5.14
CA LEU A 40 13.63 16.40 -4.46
C LEU A 40 13.91 16.54 -2.95
N ALA A 41 13.18 17.44 -2.28
CA ALA A 41 13.31 17.59 -0.84
C ALA A 41 13.12 16.19 -0.23
N VAL A 42 14.06 15.78 0.63
CA VAL A 42 13.89 14.54 1.40
C VAL A 42 12.54 14.69 2.10
N GLN A 43 11.57 13.86 1.71
CA GLN A 43 10.26 13.87 2.35
C GLN A 43 10.48 13.64 3.84
N ASP A 44 9.69 14.32 4.67
CA ASP A 44 9.70 14.10 6.11
C ASP A 44 9.63 12.58 6.38
N PRO A 45 10.61 12.00 7.11
CA PRO A 45 10.62 10.59 7.44
C PRO A 45 9.27 10.09 7.98
N LEU A 46 8.56 10.92 8.75
CA LEU A 46 7.27 10.56 9.32
C LEU A 46 6.17 10.42 8.25
N VAL A 47 6.19 11.25 7.20
CA VAL A 47 5.29 11.12 6.05
C VAL A 47 5.58 9.81 5.28
N HIS A 48 6.85 9.41 5.23
CA HIS A 48 7.24 8.17 4.58
C HIS A 48 6.82 6.94 5.41
N HIS A 49 7.07 6.94 6.71
CA HIS A 49 6.63 5.88 7.63
C HIS A 49 5.11 5.74 7.67
N SER A 50 4.37 6.84 7.72
CA SER A 50 2.91 6.81 7.68
C SER A 50 2.34 6.25 6.37
N CYS A 51 2.95 6.58 5.23
CA CYS A 51 2.61 5.94 3.96
C CYS A 51 2.84 4.43 4.00
N HIS A 52 3.93 3.98 4.61
CA HIS A 52 4.25 2.56 4.74
C HIS A 52 3.28 1.84 5.66
N PHE A 53 2.98 2.41 6.83
CA PHE A 53 2.01 1.88 7.78
C PHE A 53 0.70 1.49 7.08
N GLY A 54 0.15 2.39 6.26
CA GLY A 54 -1.07 2.13 5.48
C GLY A 54 -0.94 1.12 4.33
N ARG A 55 0.27 0.81 3.86
CA ARG A 55 0.52 -0.21 2.81
C ARG A 55 0.84 -1.58 3.41
N ALA A 56 1.46 -1.56 4.59
CA ALA A 56 2.26 -2.66 5.09
C ALA A 56 1.71 -3.28 6.38
N ILE A 57 1.12 -2.46 7.23
CA ILE A 57 0.67 -2.88 8.56
C ILE A 57 -0.86 -2.92 8.57
N HIS A 58 -1.52 -1.77 8.44
CA HIS A 58 -2.98 -1.71 8.48
C HIS A 58 -3.54 -0.58 7.59
N ALA A 59 -4.27 -0.94 6.54
CA ALA A 59 -4.68 0.00 5.50
C ALA A 59 -5.88 0.89 5.84
N PHE A 60 -6.75 0.42 6.75
CA PHE A 60 -7.96 1.11 7.20
C PHE A 60 -7.94 1.18 8.73
N CYS A 61 -6.89 1.77 9.28
CA CYS A 61 -6.78 2.01 10.72
C CYS A 61 -7.37 3.37 11.07
N ASN A 62 -8.14 3.46 12.16
CA ASN A 62 -8.37 4.70 12.89
C ASN A 62 -7.14 4.95 13.77
N VAL A 63 -6.16 5.71 13.25
CA VAL A 63 -4.87 5.84 13.92
C VAL A 63 -4.98 6.61 15.23
N GLN A 64 -5.88 7.60 15.30
CA GLN A 64 -6.13 8.35 16.52
C GLN A 64 -6.66 7.45 17.63
N GLY A 65 -7.74 6.70 17.36
CA GLY A 65 -8.28 5.75 18.32
C GLY A 65 -7.28 4.65 18.71
N LEU A 66 -6.45 4.19 17.75
CA LEU A 66 -5.37 3.24 18.05
C LEU A 66 -4.38 3.81 19.07
N ILE A 67 -3.93 5.05 18.88
CA ILE A 67 -2.94 5.68 19.77
C ILE A 67 -3.58 6.02 21.13
N GLU A 68 -4.75 6.65 21.15
CA GLU A 68 -5.45 7.06 22.38
C GLU A 68 -5.74 5.85 23.27
N ASN A 69 -6.36 4.80 22.71
CA ASN A 69 -6.67 3.57 23.46
C ASN A 69 -5.42 2.93 24.06
N ARG A 70 -4.27 3.05 23.40
CA ARG A 70 -3.00 2.46 23.87
C ARG A 70 -2.30 3.30 24.91
N ILE A 71 -2.34 4.63 24.78
CA ILE A 71 -1.86 5.52 25.83
C ILE A 71 -2.67 5.29 27.11
N GLU A 72 -4.00 5.25 27.01
CA GLU A 72 -4.88 5.02 28.16
C GLU A 72 -4.59 3.67 28.85
N HIS A 73 -4.44 2.59 28.08
CA HIS A 73 -4.11 1.28 28.64
C HIS A 73 -2.75 1.26 29.33
N MET A 74 -1.72 1.86 28.73
CA MET A 74 -0.38 1.90 29.31
C MET A 74 -0.30 2.76 30.58
N ILE A 75 -1.20 3.74 30.75
CA ILE A 75 -1.34 4.52 31.99
C ILE A 75 -2.12 3.73 33.06
N SER A 76 -3.13 2.97 32.66
CA SER A 76 -4.04 2.26 33.56
C SER A 76 -3.44 1.01 34.23
N ASP A 77 -2.24 0.59 33.83
CA ASP A 77 -1.49 -0.58 34.34
C ASP A 77 -2.34 -1.87 34.36
N GLN A 78 -3.33 -1.96 33.47
CA GLN A 78 -4.24 -3.10 33.37
C GLN A 78 -3.50 -4.30 32.76
N PRO A 79 -3.74 -5.53 33.27
CA PRO A 79 -3.12 -6.72 32.72
C PRO A 79 -3.59 -6.98 31.28
N GLU A 80 -2.65 -7.28 30.38
CA GLU A 80 -2.91 -7.60 28.96
C GLU A 80 -3.86 -8.81 28.77
N GLU A 81 -4.12 -9.58 29.82
CA GLU A 81 -4.99 -10.76 29.84
C GLU A 81 -6.49 -10.42 29.76
N GLU A 82 -6.88 -9.15 29.91
CA GLU A 82 -8.28 -8.70 29.77
C GLU A 82 -8.67 -8.31 28.34
N PHE A 83 -7.73 -8.32 27.38
CA PHE A 83 -8.07 -7.96 26.00
C PHE A 83 -9.02 -8.99 25.36
N ILE A 84 -10.16 -8.50 24.88
CA ILE A 84 -10.97 -9.22 23.89
C ILE A 84 -10.13 -9.39 22.61
N ALA A 85 -10.48 -10.34 21.73
CA ALA A 85 -9.74 -10.62 20.50
C ALA A 85 -9.42 -9.38 19.64
N GLU A 86 -10.29 -8.37 19.65
CA GLU A 86 -10.07 -7.11 18.94
C GLU A 86 -8.98 -6.23 19.59
N GLY A 87 -8.96 -6.16 20.93
CA GLY A 87 -7.92 -5.47 21.69
C GLY A 87 -6.52 -6.06 21.46
N HIS A 88 -6.41 -7.38 21.30
CA HIS A 88 -5.15 -8.01 20.94
C HIS A 88 -4.67 -7.63 19.52
N LYS A 89 -5.57 -7.54 18.54
CA LYS A 89 -5.18 -7.13 17.17
C LYS A 89 -4.69 -5.70 17.14
N GLU A 90 -5.44 -4.79 17.75
CA GLU A 90 -5.05 -3.39 17.87
C GLU A 90 -3.68 -3.26 18.57
N GLN A 91 -3.41 -4.05 19.62
CA GLN A 91 -2.10 -4.05 20.30
C GLN A 91 -0.98 -4.46 19.35
N LEU A 92 -1.18 -5.52 18.56
CA LEU A 92 -0.18 -5.96 17.58
C LEU A 92 0.08 -4.87 16.51
N VAL A 93 -0.98 -4.20 16.04
CA VAL A 93 -0.86 -3.09 15.07
C VAL A 93 -0.11 -1.91 15.68
N PHE A 94 -0.37 -1.56 16.94
CA PHE A 94 0.34 -0.51 17.65
C PHE A 94 1.83 -0.85 17.86
N LEU A 95 2.14 -2.08 18.28
CA LEU A 95 3.53 -2.53 18.41
C LEU A 95 4.29 -2.48 17.07
N ASP A 96 3.64 -2.84 15.97
CA ASP A 96 4.24 -2.72 14.64
C ASP A 96 4.42 -1.26 14.19
N LEU A 97 3.53 -0.36 14.60
CA LEU A 97 3.70 1.09 14.43
C LEU A 97 4.92 1.62 15.21
N LEU A 98 5.11 1.20 16.47
CA LEU A 98 6.26 1.60 17.28
C LEU A 98 7.58 1.08 16.70
N LYS A 99 7.61 -0.15 16.18
CA LYS A 99 8.79 -0.69 15.48
C LYS A 99 9.12 0.10 14.21
N LEU A 100 8.11 0.66 13.55
CA LEU A 100 8.30 1.41 12.31
C LEU A 100 8.90 2.80 12.56
N VAL A 101 8.59 3.44 13.69
CA VAL A 101 9.08 4.78 14.05
C VAL A 101 9.80 4.75 15.39
N VAL A 102 11.13 4.66 15.31
CA VAL A 102 12.01 4.61 16.48
C VAL A 102 11.82 5.87 17.33
N GLY A 103 11.53 5.67 18.62
CA GLY A 103 11.33 6.75 19.59
C GLY A 103 9.91 7.30 19.67
N LEU A 104 8.98 6.81 18.84
CA LEU A 104 7.58 7.21 18.89
C LEU A 104 6.95 6.94 20.25
N GLU A 105 7.21 5.77 20.85
CA GLU A 105 6.70 5.41 22.17
C GLU A 105 7.12 6.43 23.24
N LYS A 106 8.42 6.73 23.31
CA LYS A 106 8.96 7.71 24.25
C LYS A 106 8.34 9.09 24.04
N HIS A 107 8.08 9.45 22.78
CA HIS A 107 7.48 10.72 22.44
C HIS A 107 6.01 10.78 22.87
N LEU A 108 5.23 9.71 22.65
CA LEU A 108 3.84 9.63 23.10
C LEU A 108 3.69 9.58 24.63
N MET A 109 4.69 9.05 25.34
CA MET A 109 4.67 8.87 26.79
C MET A 109 5.38 9.98 27.58
N ARG A 110 5.70 11.11 26.95
CA ARG A 110 6.31 12.23 27.64
C ARG A 110 5.29 12.90 28.57
N GLU A 111 5.71 13.21 29.79
CA GLU A 111 4.88 13.91 30.78
C GLU A 111 4.40 15.29 30.28
N ASP A 112 5.13 15.90 29.35
CA ASP A 112 4.82 17.20 28.76
C ASP A 112 4.12 17.12 27.39
N SER A 113 3.79 15.93 26.90
CA SER A 113 3.07 15.79 25.63
C SER A 113 1.61 16.19 25.79
N SER A 114 1.19 17.18 25.01
CA SER A 114 -0.19 17.66 25.03
C SER A 114 -1.08 16.76 24.18
N GLU A 115 -2.38 16.77 24.49
CA GLU A 115 -3.40 16.07 23.69
C GLU A 115 -3.35 16.51 22.22
N GLU A 116 -3.13 17.80 21.95
CA GLU A 116 -3.00 18.32 20.60
C GLU A 116 -1.77 17.78 19.85
N GLU A 117 -0.66 17.54 20.55
CA GLU A 117 0.54 16.92 19.96
C GLU A 117 0.24 15.47 19.55
N ILE A 118 -0.44 14.70 20.41
CA ILE A 118 -0.85 13.32 20.13
C ILE A 118 -1.81 13.27 18.93
N ILE A 119 -2.83 14.13 18.92
CA ILE A 119 -3.78 14.27 17.81
C ILE A 119 -3.04 14.63 16.52
N HIS A 120 -2.07 15.56 16.59
CA HIS A 120 -1.29 15.97 15.43
C HIS A 120 -0.47 14.81 14.85
N ILE A 121 0.18 14.00 15.68
CA ILE A 121 0.92 12.80 15.26
C ILE A 121 -0.02 11.81 14.58
N ALA A 122 -1.15 11.51 15.22
CA ALA A 122 -2.15 10.59 14.69
C ALA A 122 -2.67 11.05 13.32
N ASP A 123 -2.97 12.34 13.17
CA ASP A 123 -3.43 12.94 11.92
C ASP A 123 -2.35 12.86 10.82
N MET A 124 -1.07 13.09 11.14
CA MET A 124 0.02 12.89 10.19
C MET A 124 0.08 11.44 9.69
N PHE A 125 -0.08 10.46 10.61
CA PHE A 125 -0.12 9.06 10.23
C PHE A 125 -1.32 8.71 9.35
N GLN A 126 -2.51 9.18 9.75
CA GLN A 126 -3.74 8.95 9.02
C GLN A 126 -3.67 9.57 7.61
N LYS A 127 -3.17 10.80 7.49
CA LYS A 127 -2.97 11.50 6.22
C LYS A 127 -1.99 10.76 5.31
N GLY A 128 -0.86 10.29 5.84
CA GLY A 128 0.11 9.51 5.07
C GLY A 128 -0.46 8.18 4.55
N ALA A 129 -1.13 7.42 5.43
CA ALA A 129 -1.80 6.18 5.05
C ALA A 129 -2.88 6.41 3.98
N ASN A 130 -3.71 7.45 4.16
CA ASN A 130 -4.75 7.84 3.21
C ASN A 130 -4.17 8.24 1.85
N ARG A 131 -3.12 9.05 1.85
CA ARG A 131 -2.42 9.48 0.63
C ARG A 131 -1.85 8.29 -0.12
N ALA A 132 -1.09 7.42 0.56
CA ALA A 132 -0.53 6.22 -0.02
C ALA A 132 -1.60 5.33 -0.65
N ARG A 133 -2.74 5.17 0.03
CA ARG A 133 -3.89 4.41 -0.43
C ARG A 133 -4.54 5.03 -1.67
N ALA A 134 -4.71 6.35 -1.71
CA ALA A 134 -5.28 7.07 -2.84
C ALA A 134 -4.37 7.00 -4.07
N ASP A 135 -3.07 7.23 -3.90
CA ASP A 135 -2.06 7.15 -4.96
C ASP A 135 -2.01 5.74 -5.57
N ASN A 136 -1.97 4.70 -4.72
CA ASN A 136 -2.00 3.31 -5.18
C ASN A 136 -3.29 2.97 -5.91
N THR A 137 -4.44 3.43 -5.40
CA THR A 137 -5.74 3.26 -6.08
C THR A 137 -5.71 3.88 -7.47
N LYS A 138 -5.31 5.15 -7.60
CA LYS A 138 -5.22 5.85 -8.89
C LYS A 138 -4.27 5.12 -9.84
N GLY A 139 -3.10 4.76 -9.33
CA GLY A 139 -2.07 4.07 -10.10
C GLY A 139 -2.53 2.71 -10.63
N ILE A 140 -3.18 1.89 -9.80
CA ILE A 140 -3.63 0.54 -10.17
C ILE A 140 -4.84 0.60 -11.09
N LYS A 141 -5.81 1.50 -10.85
CA LYS A 141 -6.99 1.68 -11.73
C LYS A 141 -6.58 1.81 -13.20
N SER A 142 -5.62 2.69 -13.49
CA SER A 142 -5.13 2.90 -14.85
C SER A 142 -4.32 1.72 -15.38
N ALA A 143 -3.43 1.14 -14.56
CA ALA A 143 -2.52 0.09 -15.00
C ALA A 143 -3.22 -1.27 -15.20
N VAL A 144 -4.27 -1.56 -14.42
CA VAL A 144 -5.00 -2.83 -14.55
C VAL A 144 -5.63 -2.94 -15.94
N ILE A 145 -6.10 -1.82 -16.51
CA ILE A 145 -6.63 -1.78 -17.87
C ILE A 145 -5.56 -2.17 -18.88
N ASP A 146 -4.34 -1.66 -18.73
CA ASP A 146 -3.21 -2.06 -19.59
C ASP A 146 -2.90 -3.56 -19.45
N TRP A 147 -2.95 -4.10 -18.23
CA TRP A 147 -2.59 -5.49 -17.97
C TRP A 147 -3.63 -6.50 -18.47
N ILE A 148 -4.91 -6.14 -18.46
CA ILE A 148 -5.98 -7.01 -18.95
C ILE A 148 -6.26 -6.82 -20.44
N THR A 149 -5.78 -5.73 -21.05
CA THR A 149 -5.89 -5.50 -22.50
C THR A 149 -4.86 -6.34 -23.25
N PRO A 150 -5.28 -7.24 -24.16
CA PRO A 150 -4.34 -8.00 -24.97
C PRO A 150 -3.48 -7.07 -25.84
N LYS A 151 -2.21 -7.44 -26.07
CA LYS A 151 -1.26 -6.60 -26.82
C LYS A 151 -1.79 -6.29 -28.22
N GLY A 152 -1.83 -5.00 -28.57
CA GLY A 152 -2.29 -4.52 -29.87
C GLY A 152 -3.82 -4.55 -30.06
N GLN A 153 -4.58 -4.84 -29.00
CA GLN A 153 -6.04 -4.84 -29.03
C GLN A 153 -6.60 -3.76 -28.12
N THR A 154 -7.91 -3.55 -28.20
CA THR A 154 -8.68 -2.74 -27.26
C THR A 154 -9.73 -3.61 -26.59
N LEU A 155 -10.03 -3.30 -25.33
CA LEU A 155 -11.18 -3.91 -24.65
C LEU A 155 -12.47 -3.44 -25.31
N LEU A 156 -13.46 -4.33 -25.35
CA LEU A 156 -14.78 -4.07 -25.90
C LEU A 156 -15.85 -4.38 -24.84
N PRO A 157 -16.66 -3.39 -24.41
CA PRO A 157 -16.55 -1.95 -24.70
C PRO A 157 -15.24 -1.32 -24.22
N HIS A 158 -14.79 -0.21 -24.83
CA HIS A 158 -13.55 0.45 -24.41
C HIS A 158 -13.66 0.97 -22.96
N ILE A 159 -12.72 0.55 -22.11
CA ILE A 159 -12.60 1.05 -20.75
C ILE A 159 -11.53 2.15 -20.73
N HIS A 160 -11.93 3.37 -20.36
CA HIS A 160 -10.98 4.45 -20.14
C HIS A 160 -10.18 4.23 -18.84
N HIS A 161 -8.87 4.46 -18.89
CA HIS A 161 -7.94 4.23 -17.77
C HIS A 161 -8.29 4.93 -16.44
N ASN A 162 -9.10 6.00 -16.48
CA ASN A 162 -9.49 6.77 -15.29
C ASN A 162 -10.97 6.61 -14.90
N VAL A 163 -11.74 5.81 -15.63
CA VAL A 163 -13.20 5.69 -15.44
C VAL A 163 -13.57 4.24 -15.15
N LYS A 164 -14.20 4.00 -13.98
CA LYS A 164 -14.64 2.66 -13.54
C LYS A 164 -16.07 2.29 -13.96
N ALA A 165 -16.82 3.23 -14.54
CA ALA A 165 -18.23 3.01 -14.86
C ALA A 165 -18.45 1.86 -15.87
N GLY A 166 -17.47 1.59 -16.73
CA GLY A 166 -17.50 0.47 -17.69
C GLY A 166 -16.83 -0.82 -17.21
N CYS A 167 -16.44 -0.90 -15.93
CA CYS A 167 -15.81 -2.11 -15.35
C CYS A 167 -16.86 -3.00 -14.65
N SER A 168 -16.40 -3.95 -13.82
CA SER A 168 -17.24 -4.92 -13.10
C SER A 168 -17.90 -5.96 -14.01
N PHE A 169 -19.02 -6.53 -13.57
CA PHE A 169 -19.82 -7.52 -14.30
C PHE A 169 -20.42 -7.01 -15.62
N ASN A 170 -20.48 -5.70 -15.83
CA ASN A 170 -21.01 -5.09 -17.06
C ASN A 170 -20.05 -5.15 -18.26
N HIS A 171 -18.86 -5.72 -18.09
CA HIS A 171 -17.86 -5.85 -19.13
C HIS A 171 -17.24 -7.25 -19.10
N GLU A 172 -17.06 -7.87 -20.28
CA GLU A 172 -16.68 -9.28 -20.41
C GLU A 172 -15.40 -9.63 -19.66
N CYS A 173 -14.34 -8.86 -19.90
CA CYS A 173 -13.02 -9.12 -19.32
C CYS A 173 -13.00 -8.96 -17.80
N THR A 174 -13.47 -7.83 -17.27
CA THR A 174 -13.51 -7.58 -15.83
C THR A 174 -14.51 -8.48 -15.11
N GLY A 175 -15.66 -8.76 -15.73
CA GLY A 175 -16.67 -9.68 -15.20
C GLY A 175 -16.15 -11.11 -15.09
N THR A 176 -15.42 -11.59 -16.11
CA THR A 176 -14.74 -12.89 -16.06
C THR A 176 -13.77 -12.97 -14.88
N LEU A 177 -12.96 -11.92 -14.67
CA LEU A 177 -11.97 -11.87 -13.58
C LEU A 177 -12.61 -11.75 -12.19
N LEU A 178 -13.75 -11.07 -12.08
CA LEU A 178 -14.48 -10.90 -10.82
C LEU A 178 -15.44 -12.05 -10.51
N CYS A 179 -15.72 -12.92 -11.49
CA CYS A 179 -16.58 -14.07 -11.29
C CYS A 179 -16.06 -14.91 -10.10
N PRO A 180 -16.93 -15.28 -9.16
CA PRO A 180 -16.57 -16.21 -8.09
C PRO A 180 -15.91 -17.47 -8.65
N ALA A 181 -14.83 -17.92 -8.02
CA ALA A 181 -13.97 -18.99 -8.51
C ALA A 181 -14.71 -20.34 -8.68
N GLY A 182 -15.77 -20.56 -7.90
CA GLY A 182 -16.63 -21.75 -8.01
C GLY A 182 -17.72 -21.65 -9.08
N LEU A 183 -17.84 -20.52 -9.79
CA LEU A 183 -18.86 -20.27 -10.80
C LEU A 183 -18.25 -20.14 -12.19
N ASP A 184 -19.00 -20.56 -13.21
CA ASP A 184 -18.60 -20.45 -14.61
C ASP A 184 -19.21 -19.20 -15.25
N TRP A 185 -18.36 -18.22 -15.57
CA TRP A 185 -18.78 -16.99 -16.24
C TRP A 185 -19.35 -17.23 -17.65
N SER A 186 -18.98 -18.33 -18.31
CA SER A 186 -19.51 -18.67 -19.64
C SER A 186 -20.97 -19.14 -19.58
N ASN A 187 -21.46 -19.54 -18.40
CA ASN A 187 -22.86 -19.85 -18.18
C ASN A 187 -23.70 -18.57 -18.20
N THR A 188 -24.59 -18.46 -19.20
CA THR A 188 -25.43 -17.29 -19.44
C THR A 188 -26.38 -16.97 -18.28
N GLU A 189 -26.85 -17.98 -17.55
CA GLU A 189 -27.72 -17.78 -16.39
C GLU A 189 -26.94 -17.18 -15.22
N ILE A 190 -25.76 -17.71 -14.91
CA ILE A 190 -24.86 -17.19 -13.87
C ILE A 190 -24.47 -15.75 -14.19
N LYS A 191 -24.01 -15.52 -15.43
CA LYS A 191 -23.61 -14.21 -15.91
C LYS A 191 -24.75 -13.19 -15.78
N SER A 192 -25.96 -13.55 -16.21
CA SER A 192 -27.14 -12.69 -16.09
C SER A 192 -27.48 -12.38 -14.62
N LYS A 193 -27.40 -13.37 -13.72
CA LYS A 193 -27.66 -13.15 -12.28
C LYS A 193 -26.65 -12.21 -11.64
N LEU A 194 -25.36 -12.34 -12.00
CA LEU A 194 -24.29 -11.45 -11.52
C LEU A 194 -24.41 -10.03 -12.10
N MET A 195 -24.72 -9.89 -13.38
CA MET A 195 -24.89 -8.58 -14.03
C MET A 195 -26.08 -7.80 -13.47
N ASN A 196 -27.19 -8.48 -13.18
CA ASN A 196 -28.41 -7.87 -12.66
C ASN A 196 -28.42 -7.76 -11.13
N VAL A 197 -27.32 -8.12 -10.45
CA VAL A 197 -27.21 -8.12 -8.98
C VAL A 197 -28.32 -8.96 -8.32
N GLN A 198 -28.73 -10.04 -8.99
CA GLN A 198 -29.78 -10.96 -8.51
C GLN A 198 -29.22 -12.11 -7.65
N THR A 199 -27.91 -12.35 -7.74
CA THR A 199 -27.19 -13.28 -6.87
C THR A 199 -26.27 -12.52 -5.93
N TYR A 200 -26.43 -12.80 -4.64
CA TYR A 200 -25.49 -12.40 -3.62
C TYR A 200 -24.21 -13.23 -3.76
N VAL A 201 -23.06 -12.55 -3.78
CA VAL A 201 -21.75 -13.20 -3.72
C VAL A 201 -21.27 -13.07 -2.29
N SER A 202 -21.25 -14.20 -1.58
CA SER A 202 -20.77 -14.25 -0.20
C SER A 202 -19.29 -13.89 -0.11
N ALA A 203 -18.87 -13.31 1.01
CA ALA A 203 -17.48 -12.87 1.23
C ALA A 203 -16.46 -14.03 1.17
N ASP A 204 -16.90 -15.26 1.38
CA ASP A 204 -16.10 -16.48 1.24
C ASP A 204 -16.02 -17.01 -0.21
N GLN A 205 -16.67 -16.34 -1.17
CA GLN A 205 -16.60 -16.65 -2.59
C GLN A 205 -15.57 -15.78 -3.30
N TRP A 206 -14.32 -16.26 -3.30
CA TRP A 206 -13.18 -15.53 -3.80
C TRP A 206 -13.27 -15.37 -5.33
N PRO A 207 -12.99 -14.19 -5.90
CA PRO A 207 -13.02 -13.99 -7.35
C PRO A 207 -11.83 -14.69 -8.02
N ILE A 208 -12.04 -15.17 -9.25
CA ILE A 208 -11.04 -15.95 -10.00
C ILE A 208 -9.74 -15.16 -10.25
N VAL A 209 -9.79 -13.82 -10.25
CA VAL A 209 -8.62 -12.93 -10.35
C VAL A 209 -7.56 -13.18 -9.28
N LEU A 210 -7.90 -13.79 -8.15
CA LEU A 210 -6.92 -14.07 -7.09
C LEU A 210 -6.07 -15.30 -7.39
N TYR A 211 -6.51 -16.17 -8.30
CA TYR A 211 -5.87 -17.46 -8.57
C TYR A 211 -4.82 -17.38 -9.67
N ALA A 212 -3.75 -18.17 -9.51
CA ALA A 212 -2.74 -18.37 -10.55
C ALA A 212 -3.41 -18.82 -11.85
N ASN A 213 -3.02 -18.19 -12.97
CA ASN A 213 -3.58 -18.45 -14.29
C ASN A 213 -5.11 -18.33 -14.39
N TYR A 214 -5.76 -17.71 -13.40
CA TYR A 214 -7.22 -17.61 -13.30
C TYR A 214 -7.91 -18.99 -13.32
N GLN A 215 -7.32 -19.98 -12.64
CA GLN A 215 -7.86 -21.33 -12.54
C GLN A 215 -8.12 -21.72 -11.09
N TYR A 216 -9.34 -22.20 -10.83
CA TYR A 216 -9.76 -22.69 -9.53
C TYR A 216 -9.79 -24.22 -9.52
N ASN A 217 -9.17 -24.82 -8.51
CA ASN A 217 -9.22 -26.27 -8.31
C ASN A 217 -10.18 -26.61 -7.18
N ILE A 218 -11.35 -27.16 -7.51
CA ILE A 218 -12.35 -27.54 -6.50
C ILE A 218 -11.85 -28.61 -5.51
N LYS A 219 -10.90 -29.45 -5.92
CA LYS A 219 -10.31 -30.49 -5.06
C LYS A 219 -9.22 -29.94 -4.14
N ASP A 220 -8.63 -28.81 -4.50
CA ASP A 220 -7.62 -28.11 -3.71
C ASP A 220 -7.80 -26.59 -3.88
N PRO A 221 -8.75 -25.99 -3.14
CA PRO A 221 -9.09 -24.57 -3.25
C PRO A 221 -7.92 -23.62 -2.90
N TRP A 222 -6.87 -24.11 -2.24
CA TRP A 222 -5.71 -23.28 -1.90
C TRP A 222 -4.69 -23.22 -3.04
N ASN A 223 -4.79 -24.13 -4.00
CA ASN A 223 -3.88 -24.19 -5.12
C ASN A 223 -3.95 -22.90 -5.95
N GLY A 224 -2.81 -22.21 -6.06
CA GLY A 224 -2.71 -20.98 -6.84
C GLY A 224 -3.39 -19.76 -6.21
N LEU A 225 -4.00 -19.87 -5.03
CA LEU A 225 -4.66 -18.75 -4.38
C LEU A 225 -3.66 -17.61 -4.07
N LEU A 226 -4.08 -16.37 -4.34
CA LEU A 226 -3.29 -15.13 -4.19
C LEU A 226 -1.99 -15.09 -5.03
N ARG A 227 -1.97 -15.79 -6.18
CA ARG A 227 -0.78 -15.90 -7.05
C ARG A 227 -1.02 -15.50 -8.51
N SER A 228 -2.10 -14.77 -8.81
CA SER A 228 -2.34 -14.31 -10.18
C SER A 228 -1.28 -13.29 -10.65
N SER A 229 -1.08 -13.22 -11.96
CA SER A 229 -0.13 -12.27 -12.56
C SER A 229 -0.52 -10.81 -12.30
N LEU A 230 -1.81 -10.51 -12.16
CA LEU A 230 -2.30 -9.18 -11.79
C LEU A 230 -1.88 -8.79 -10.38
N LEU A 231 -1.93 -9.72 -9.42
CA LEU A 231 -1.43 -9.48 -8.06
C LEU A 231 0.08 -9.23 -8.06
N VAL A 232 0.84 -10.02 -8.82
CA VAL A 232 2.30 -9.83 -8.95
C VAL A 232 2.62 -8.45 -9.56
N ASN A 233 1.91 -8.05 -10.62
CA ASN A 233 2.10 -6.75 -11.26
C ASN A 233 1.73 -5.60 -10.33
N ALA A 234 0.62 -5.72 -9.59
CA ALA A 234 0.21 -4.73 -8.60
C ALA A 234 1.19 -4.62 -7.43
N PHE A 235 1.71 -5.74 -6.92
CA PHE A 235 2.76 -5.74 -5.90
C PHE A 235 4.00 -4.99 -6.40
N LYS A 236 4.48 -5.31 -7.60
CA LYS A 236 5.61 -4.60 -8.22
C LYS A 236 5.33 -3.11 -8.36
N ARG A 237 4.12 -2.73 -8.80
CA ARG A 237 3.75 -1.32 -8.93
C ARG A 237 3.76 -0.58 -7.59
N ILE A 238 3.24 -1.20 -6.53
CA ILE A 238 3.13 -0.58 -5.20
C ILE A 238 4.48 -0.56 -4.49
N PHE A 239 5.18 -1.69 -4.45
CA PHE A 239 6.31 -1.87 -3.52
C PHE A 239 7.67 -1.73 -4.19
N THR A 240 7.79 -1.98 -5.50
CA THR A 240 9.08 -1.83 -6.19
C THR A 240 9.07 -0.57 -7.06
N SER A 241 8.69 -0.67 -8.32
CA SER A 241 8.61 0.45 -9.24
C SER A 241 7.73 0.06 -10.44
N PRO A 242 6.96 1.00 -11.02
CA PRO A 242 6.25 0.77 -12.28
C PRO A 242 7.17 0.22 -13.39
N SER A 243 8.43 0.65 -13.42
CA SER A 243 9.43 0.19 -14.41
C SER A 243 9.78 -1.29 -14.29
N SER A 244 9.65 -1.89 -13.08
CA SER A 244 9.98 -3.30 -12.84
C SER A 244 9.00 -4.30 -13.47
N ILE A 245 7.88 -3.81 -14.00
CA ILE A 245 6.88 -4.62 -14.71
C ILE A 245 7.30 -4.83 -16.17
N ASN A 246 7.88 -3.79 -16.80
CA ASN A 246 8.21 -3.78 -18.22
C ASN A 246 9.67 -4.15 -18.53
N GLN A 247 10.44 -4.60 -17.53
CA GLN A 247 11.87 -4.96 -17.66
C GLN A 247 12.79 -3.87 -18.23
N GLU A 248 12.32 -2.63 -18.38
CA GLU A 248 13.15 -1.49 -18.78
C GLU A 248 13.71 -0.80 -17.53
N PRO A 249 15.05 -0.77 -17.32
CA PRO A 249 15.65 -0.14 -16.16
C PRO A 249 15.59 1.39 -16.30
N LYS A 250 14.50 1.98 -15.82
CA LYS A 250 14.28 3.44 -15.77
C LYS A 250 13.96 3.93 -14.35
N ALA A 251 14.34 3.18 -13.32
CA ALA A 251 14.11 3.58 -11.93
C ALA A 251 15.08 4.70 -11.55
N THR A 252 14.58 5.92 -11.36
CA THR A 252 15.35 7.06 -10.85
C THR A 252 15.36 7.13 -9.32
N HIS A 253 14.61 6.26 -8.65
CA HIS A 253 14.47 6.20 -7.19
C HIS A 253 14.38 4.74 -6.71
N SER A 254 14.82 4.51 -5.47
CA SER A 254 14.65 3.24 -4.76
C SER A 254 13.15 2.92 -4.58
N GLY A 255 12.79 1.65 -4.73
CA GLY A 255 11.42 1.18 -4.48
C GLY A 255 11.09 1.13 -2.99
N ASN A 256 9.80 1.11 -2.63
CA ASN A 256 9.36 1.05 -1.24
C ASN A 256 9.92 -0.19 -0.49
N THR A 257 10.14 -1.32 -1.16
CA THR A 257 10.82 -2.49 -0.57
C THR A 257 12.21 -2.15 -0.09
N GLN A 258 12.98 -1.41 -0.88
CA GLN A 258 14.34 -1.02 -0.52
C GLN A 258 14.34 0.07 0.55
N ILE A 259 13.44 1.06 0.46
CA ILE A 259 13.42 2.16 1.43
C ILE A 259 13.05 1.64 2.84
N HIS A 260 12.19 0.64 2.93
CA HIS A 260 11.81 0.01 4.21
C HIS A 260 12.57 -1.27 4.52
N SER A 261 13.60 -1.61 3.74
CA SER A 261 14.40 -2.83 3.93
C SER A 261 13.54 -4.11 4.07
N MET A 262 12.47 -4.21 3.27
CA MET A 262 11.53 -5.33 3.30
C MET A 262 12.25 -6.60 2.83
N GLN A 263 12.40 -7.59 3.73
CA GLN A 263 13.08 -8.86 3.44
C GLN A 263 12.12 -9.98 3.01
N ALA A 264 10.84 -9.88 3.37
CA ALA A 264 9.83 -10.88 3.07
C ALA A 264 8.48 -10.23 2.79
N ILE A 265 7.63 -10.94 2.03
CA ILE A 265 6.25 -10.52 1.79
C ILE A 265 5.38 -11.03 2.94
N THR A 266 4.67 -10.13 3.63
CA THR A 266 3.75 -10.50 4.72
C THR A 266 2.32 -10.75 4.20
N LYS A 267 1.50 -11.39 5.04
CA LYS A 267 0.06 -11.57 4.74
C LYS A 267 -0.64 -10.23 4.51
N ALA A 268 -0.29 -9.20 5.28
CA ALA A 268 -0.85 -7.86 5.15
C ALA A 268 -0.56 -7.25 3.77
N PHE A 269 0.64 -7.45 3.22
CA PHE A 269 0.98 -6.94 1.87
C PHE A 269 0.14 -7.63 0.80
N ILE A 270 0.00 -8.97 0.90
CA ILE A 270 -0.78 -9.75 -0.06
C ILE A 270 -2.25 -9.33 -0.01
N ALA A 271 -2.82 -9.23 1.18
CA ALA A 271 -4.19 -8.77 1.39
C ALA A 271 -4.40 -7.36 0.82
N TYR A 272 -3.47 -6.42 1.09
CA TYR A 272 -3.52 -5.07 0.57
C TYR A 272 -3.53 -5.05 -0.97
N VAL A 273 -2.60 -5.79 -1.59
CA VAL A 273 -2.49 -5.87 -3.05
C VAL A 273 -3.75 -6.49 -3.66
N ALA A 274 -4.24 -7.59 -3.09
CA ALA A 274 -5.47 -8.26 -3.53
C ALA A 274 -6.67 -7.32 -3.49
N MET A 275 -6.87 -6.64 -2.36
CA MET A 275 -7.91 -5.63 -2.20
C MET A 275 -7.79 -4.51 -3.23
N LYS A 276 -6.57 -4.03 -3.53
CA LYS A 276 -6.37 -2.97 -4.54
C LYS A 276 -6.70 -3.42 -5.96
N VAL A 277 -6.30 -4.63 -6.35
CA VAL A 277 -6.61 -5.19 -7.67
C VAL A 277 -8.11 -5.44 -7.80
N TYR A 278 -8.72 -6.08 -6.80
CA TYR A 278 -10.15 -6.33 -6.75
C TYR A 278 -10.93 -5.02 -6.90
N PHE A 279 -10.61 -4.03 -6.05
CA PHE A 279 -11.24 -2.72 -6.14
C PHE A 279 -11.04 -2.07 -7.50
N ALA A 280 -9.87 -2.16 -8.13
CA ALA A 280 -9.63 -1.56 -9.44
C ALA A 280 -10.51 -2.14 -10.55
N LEU A 281 -10.90 -3.41 -10.45
CA LEU A 281 -11.73 -4.11 -11.42
C LEU A 281 -13.24 -3.89 -11.19
N MET A 282 -13.65 -3.57 -9.96
CA MET A 282 -15.04 -3.23 -9.65
C MET A 282 -15.47 -1.90 -10.27
N SER A 283 -16.77 -1.60 -10.28
CA SER A 283 -17.32 -0.30 -10.69
C SER A 283 -17.44 0.70 -9.53
N ALA A 284 -17.39 0.23 -8.28
CA ALA A 284 -17.53 1.04 -7.06
C ALA A 284 -16.53 2.22 -7.01
N GLN A 285 -16.97 3.40 -6.59
CA GLN A 285 -16.10 4.58 -6.56
C GLN A 285 -15.34 4.75 -5.24
N VAL A 286 -15.91 4.25 -4.16
CA VAL A 286 -15.41 4.35 -2.79
C VAL A 286 -15.30 2.94 -2.21
N PHE A 287 -14.35 2.72 -1.30
CA PHE A 287 -14.35 1.50 -0.49
C PHE A 287 -15.44 1.65 0.57
N SER A 288 -16.43 0.78 0.60
CA SER A 288 -17.36 0.71 1.73
C SER A 288 -17.21 -0.60 2.47
N CYS A 289 -17.24 -0.54 3.81
CA CYS A 289 -17.42 -1.72 4.66
C CYS A 289 -18.88 -2.20 4.67
N THR A 290 -19.77 -1.46 3.99
CA THR A 290 -21.18 -1.76 3.80
C THR A 290 -21.52 -1.90 2.32
N ASP A 291 -20.52 -2.24 1.48
CA ASP A 291 -20.80 -2.57 0.09
C ASP A 291 -21.66 -3.85 0.08
N LEU A 292 -22.99 -3.67 0.07
CA LEU A 292 -24.02 -4.71 0.10
C LEU A 292 -23.95 -5.67 -1.11
N VAL A 293 -23.02 -5.44 -2.05
CA VAL A 293 -22.67 -6.40 -3.10
C VAL A 293 -21.89 -7.60 -2.52
N THR A 294 -21.26 -7.45 -1.34
CA THR A 294 -20.49 -8.50 -0.66
C THR A 294 -20.65 -8.55 0.87
N ASP A 295 -21.24 -7.55 1.55
CA ASP A 295 -21.40 -7.56 3.01
C ASP A 295 -22.88 -7.54 3.44
N SER A 296 -23.32 -8.61 4.11
CA SER A 296 -24.32 -8.51 5.17
C SER A 296 -24.33 -9.80 5.99
N GLU A 297 -23.60 -9.79 7.10
CA GLU A 297 -24.14 -10.21 8.41
C GLU A 297 -24.29 -8.96 9.29
#